data_AF-A0A8J3SSS8-F1
#
_entry.id   AF-A0A8J3SSS8-F1
#
_cell.length_a   1.000
_cell.length_b   1.000
_cell.length_c   1.000
_cell.angle_alpha   90.00
_cell.angle_beta   90.00
_cell.angle_gamma   90.00
#
_symmetry.space_group_name_H-M   'P 1'
#
loop_
_entity.id
_entity.type
_entity.pdbx_description
1 polymer ?
#
loop_
_entity_poly.entity_id
_entity_poly.type
_entity_poly.pdbx_seq_one_letter_code
_entity_poly.pdbx_strand_id
1 'polypeptide(L)'
;MGMTMTDEDALDFAIVVYREDDRWEAEMLPVALTTDLEGLIHALRQQPGMSGAIGLVAVGDEFFVALRVFGETVEVFLSDIAASWDFPLARQVLEYLDVPVPDEDELEAILQDEETALPAGDLSIFADLGLDEMELGVLSGDIDLLPEDVLSSIAARLGFSEPFERAIDSVFG
;
A
#
# COMPACT_ATOMS: atom_id res chain seq x y z
N MET A 1 -27.86 17.92 -16.92
CA MET A 1 -27.05 19.13 -16.79
C MET A 1 -25.95 18.75 -15.82
N GLY A 2 -24.72 18.74 -16.33
CA GLY A 2 -23.66 17.81 -15.92
C GLY A 2 -23.23 17.92 -14.47
N MET A 3 -23.00 16.75 -13.87
CA MET A 3 -21.87 16.58 -12.97
C MET A 3 -20.96 15.63 -13.74
N THR A 4 -19.99 16.21 -14.43
CA THR A 4 -18.80 15.47 -14.85
C THR A 4 -18.24 14.90 -13.55
N MET A 5 -18.36 13.59 -13.34
CA MET A 5 -17.45 12.90 -12.44
C MET A 5 -16.09 13.11 -13.08
N THR A 6 -15.35 14.06 -12.53
CA THR A 6 -14.06 14.43 -13.04
C THR A 6 -13.13 13.25 -12.80
N ASP A 7 -12.36 12.96 -13.84
CA ASP A 7 -11.18 12.11 -13.84
C ASP A 7 -10.06 12.83 -13.04
N GLU A 8 -10.31 13.19 -11.77
CA GLU A 8 -9.46 14.04 -10.90
C GLU A 8 -10.00 13.79 -9.46
N ASP A 9 -9.34 13.19 -8.47
CA ASP A 9 -7.96 13.23 -8.02
C ASP A 9 -7.59 11.83 -7.47
N ALA A 10 -6.62 11.14 -8.06
CA ALA A 10 -5.98 10.06 -7.32
C ALA A 10 -5.22 10.71 -6.14
N LEU A 11 -5.66 10.42 -4.92
CA LEU A 11 -5.21 11.16 -3.74
C LEU A 11 -4.20 10.35 -2.93
N ASP A 12 -3.18 11.05 -2.46
CA ASP A 12 -2.23 10.50 -1.52
C ASP A 12 -2.91 10.28 -0.16
N PHE A 13 -2.99 9.03 0.27
CA PHE A 13 -3.49 8.70 1.59
C PHE A 13 -2.67 7.61 2.26
N ALA A 14 -2.66 7.65 3.59
CA ALA A 14 -2.10 6.61 4.42
C ALA A 14 -3.13 6.23 5.48
N ILE A 15 -3.36 4.94 5.63
CA ILE A 15 -4.29 4.36 6.61
C ILE A 15 -3.51 3.38 7.48
N VAL A 16 -3.77 3.44 8.78
CA VAL A 16 -3.36 2.40 9.71
C VAL A 16 -4.57 1.56 10.09
N VAL A 17 -4.41 0.24 10.04
CA VAL A 17 -5.43 -0.75 10.40
C VAL A 17 -4.88 -1.60 11.53
N TYR A 18 -5.63 -1.72 12.62
CA TYR A 18 -5.22 -2.48 13.79
C TYR A 18 -6.42 -3.19 14.43
N ARG A 19 -6.15 -4.08 15.39
CA ARG A 19 -7.20 -4.80 16.12
C ARG A 19 -7.35 -4.29 17.54
N GLU A 20 -8.55 -3.83 17.87
CA GLU A 20 -8.97 -3.45 19.23
C GLU A 20 -10.21 -4.26 19.63
N ASP A 21 -10.18 -4.92 20.79
CA ASP A 21 -11.30 -5.73 21.31
C ASP A 21 -11.92 -6.71 20.29
N ASP A 22 -11.08 -7.45 19.56
CA ASP A 22 -11.46 -8.38 18.48
C ASP A 22 -12.20 -7.72 17.28
N ARG A 23 -12.16 -6.39 17.16
CA ARG A 23 -12.65 -5.64 16.00
C ARG A 23 -11.51 -5.00 15.23
N TRP A 24 -11.68 -4.93 13.91
CA TRP A 24 -10.81 -4.13 13.06
C TRP A 24 -11.19 -2.66 13.19
N GLU A 25 -10.18 -1.83 13.44
CA GLU A 25 -10.29 -0.37 13.38
C GLU A 25 -9.30 0.14 12.33
N ALA A 26 -9.67 1.21 11.65
CA ALA A 26 -8.84 1.86 10.65
C ALA A 26 -8.88 3.37 10.85
N GLU A 27 -7.72 4.00 10.79
CA GLU A 27 -7.54 5.43 10.99
C GLU A 27 -6.68 6.03 9.91
N MET A 28 -7.04 7.25 9.49
CA MET A 28 -6.22 8.03 8.57
C MET A 28 -4.97 8.53 9.28
N LEU A 29 -3.83 8.28 8.66
CA LEU A 29 -2.57 8.86 9.03
C LEU A 29 -2.36 10.21 8.31
N PRO A 30 -1.49 11.09 8.85
CA PRO A 30 -1.14 12.33 8.18
C PRO A 30 -0.59 12.08 6.78
N VAL A 31 -1.08 12.83 5.78
CA VAL A 31 -0.61 12.73 4.38
C VAL A 31 0.91 12.92 4.25
N ALA A 32 1.56 13.65 5.16
CA ALA A 32 3.02 13.77 5.17
C ALA A 32 3.75 12.41 5.22
N LEU A 33 3.11 11.38 5.79
CA LEU A 33 3.65 10.03 5.87
C LEU A 33 3.64 9.27 4.54
N THR A 34 2.91 9.73 3.52
CA THR A 34 2.97 9.14 2.16
C THR A 34 4.33 9.37 1.48
N THR A 35 5.23 10.13 2.11
CA THR A 35 6.60 10.38 1.64
C THR A 35 7.67 9.94 2.63
N ASP A 36 7.29 9.36 3.78
CA ASP A 36 8.21 9.06 4.89
C ASP A 36 7.99 7.66 5.47
N LEU A 37 8.86 6.72 5.08
CA LEU A 37 8.75 5.32 5.47
C LEU A 37 9.00 5.12 6.97
N GLU A 38 10.00 5.79 7.53
CA GLU A 38 10.34 5.67 8.95
C GLU A 38 9.19 6.16 9.84
N GLY A 39 8.56 7.29 9.46
CA GLY A 39 7.39 7.82 10.13
C GLY A 39 6.18 6.88 10.06
N LEU A 40 5.94 6.22 8.91
CA LEU A 40 4.90 5.18 8.80
C LEU A 40 5.16 4.04 9.78
N ILE A 41 6.37 3.46 9.76
CA ILE A 41 6.74 2.36 10.67
C ILE A 41 6.58 2.80 12.13
N HIS A 42 6.99 4.03 12.46
CA HIS A 42 6.85 4.58 13.80
C HIS A 42 5.39 4.77 14.21
N ALA A 43 4.53 5.23 13.31
CA ALA A 43 3.09 5.39 13.55
C ALA A 43 2.39 4.04 13.75
N LEU A 44 2.75 3.02 12.95
CA LEU A 44 2.23 1.65 13.09
C LEU A 44 2.65 1.01 14.43
N ARG A 45 3.90 1.23 14.87
CA ARG A 45 4.40 0.72 16.16
C ARG A 45 3.69 1.32 17.38
N GLN A 46 3.05 2.48 17.24
CA GLN A 46 2.32 3.12 18.32
C GLN A 46 0.90 2.56 18.50
N GLN A 47 0.40 1.77 17.55
CA GLN A 47 -0.97 1.27 17.61
C GLN A 47 -1.14 0.20 18.70
N PRO A 48 -2.30 0.20 19.37
CA PRO A 48 -2.64 -0.85 20.33
C PRO A 48 -2.94 -2.16 19.60
N GLY A 49 -2.53 -3.28 20.19
CA GLY A 49 -2.90 -4.61 19.71
C GLY A 49 -1.75 -5.60 19.70
N MET A 50 -1.99 -6.79 20.27
CA MET A 50 -1.00 -7.88 20.25
C MET A 50 -0.84 -8.52 18.86
N SER A 51 -1.78 -8.26 17.94
CA SER A 51 -1.83 -8.84 16.60
C SER A 51 -1.05 -8.04 15.55
N GLY A 52 -0.42 -6.93 15.94
CA GLY A 52 0.26 -6.01 15.04
C GLY A 52 -0.65 -4.98 14.39
N ALA A 53 -0.05 -4.13 13.55
CA ALA A 53 -0.72 -3.10 12.77
C ALA A 53 -0.35 -3.23 11.30
N ILE A 54 -1.29 -2.90 10.43
CA ILE A 54 -1.14 -2.88 8.98
C ILE A 54 -1.18 -1.40 8.56
N GLY A 55 -0.26 -1.00 7.70
CA GLY A 55 -0.24 0.31 7.05
C GLY A 55 -0.55 0.12 5.58
N LEU A 56 -1.52 0.86 5.07
CA LEU A 56 -1.87 0.87 3.65
C LEU A 56 -1.71 2.31 3.16
N VAL A 57 -0.87 2.50 2.16
CA VAL A 57 -0.54 3.81 1.61
C VAL A 57 -0.78 3.80 0.12
N ALA A 58 -1.57 4.73 -0.38
CA ALA A 58 -1.73 4.98 -1.80
C ALA A 58 -1.11 6.33 -2.14
N VAL A 59 -0.39 6.41 -3.25
CA VAL A 59 0.23 7.65 -3.73
C VAL A 59 -0.25 7.89 -5.15
N GLY A 60 -1.11 8.88 -5.32
CA GLY A 60 -1.82 9.14 -6.57
C GLY A 60 -2.43 7.88 -7.18
N ASP A 61 -2.31 7.78 -8.49
CA ASP A 61 -2.64 6.60 -9.29
C ASP A 61 -1.41 5.73 -9.59
N GLU A 62 -0.24 6.07 -9.05
CA GLU A 62 1.04 5.51 -9.49
C GLU A 62 1.38 4.20 -8.77
N PHE A 63 1.19 4.12 -7.44
CA PHE A 63 1.53 2.92 -6.67
C PHE A 63 0.89 2.89 -5.28
N PHE A 64 0.93 1.72 -4.64
CA PHE A 64 0.65 1.57 -3.22
C PHE A 64 1.79 0.87 -2.47
N VAL A 65 1.83 1.11 -1.16
CA VAL A 65 2.72 0.44 -0.22
C VAL A 65 1.88 -0.18 0.87
N ALA A 66 2.14 -1.45 1.15
CA ALA A 66 1.61 -2.15 2.30
C ALA A 66 2.73 -2.42 3.31
N LEU A 67 2.46 -2.13 4.57
CA LEU A 67 3.36 -2.40 5.68
C LEU A 67 2.64 -3.24 6.71
N ARG A 68 3.41 -4.07 7.40
CA ARG A 68 2.91 -4.81 8.54
C ARG A 68 3.94 -4.79 9.64
N VAL A 69 3.51 -4.36 10.82
CA VAL A 69 4.34 -4.30 12.01
C VAL A 69 3.79 -5.28 13.02
N PHE A 70 4.59 -6.28 13.39
CA PHE A 70 4.26 -7.26 14.41
C PHE A 70 5.43 -7.44 15.37
N GLY A 71 5.30 -6.88 16.58
CA GLY A 71 6.38 -6.86 17.56
C GLY A 71 7.59 -6.06 17.03
N GLU A 72 8.72 -6.75 16.88
CA GLU A 72 9.96 -6.16 16.33
C GLU A 72 10.05 -6.31 14.79
N THR A 73 9.23 -7.18 14.21
CA THR A 73 9.23 -7.47 12.77
C THR A 73 8.44 -6.41 12.01
N VAL A 74 9.02 -5.95 10.89
CA VAL A 74 8.38 -5.04 9.95
C VAL A 74 8.53 -5.61 8.56
N GLU A 75 7.40 -6.00 7.98
CA GLU A 75 7.28 -6.48 6.62
C GLU A 75 6.77 -5.34 5.75
N VAL A 76 7.31 -5.24 4.54
CA VAL A 76 7.00 -4.15 3.60
C VAL A 76 6.80 -4.74 2.22
N PHE A 77 5.80 -4.22 1.52
CA PHE A 77 5.44 -4.55 0.16
C PHE A 77 5.24 -3.26 -0.63
N LEU A 78 5.85 -3.19 -1.81
CA LEU A 78 5.73 -2.12 -2.79
C LEU A 78 5.09 -2.69 -4.05
N SER A 79 4.06 -2.04 -4.58
CA SER A 79 3.37 -2.53 -5.78
C SER A 79 4.17 -2.37 -7.06
N ASP A 80 4.96 -1.30 -7.17
CA ASP A 80 5.79 -1.02 -8.34
C ASP A 80 7.13 -0.38 -7.97
N ILE A 81 8.23 -0.99 -8.39
CA ILE A 81 9.58 -0.45 -8.23
C ILE A 81 9.87 0.76 -9.13
N ALA A 82 9.16 0.92 -10.26
CA ALA A 82 9.34 2.04 -11.17
C ALA A 82 9.07 3.39 -10.48
N ALA A 83 8.12 3.41 -9.54
CA ALA A 83 7.79 4.57 -8.72
C ALA A 83 8.99 5.11 -7.91
N SER A 84 10.04 4.31 -7.68
CA SER A 84 11.22 4.77 -6.94
C SER A 84 12.02 5.87 -7.63
N TRP A 85 11.80 6.08 -8.94
CA TRP A 85 12.44 7.17 -9.68
C TRP A 85 11.90 8.53 -9.27
N ASP A 86 10.57 8.65 -9.21
CA ASP A 86 9.86 9.91 -8.96
C ASP A 86 9.44 10.09 -7.49
N PHE A 87 9.18 9.00 -6.77
CA PHE A 87 8.61 9.05 -5.42
C PHE A 87 9.61 8.69 -4.31
N PRO A 88 9.81 9.58 -3.33
CA PRO A 88 10.68 9.32 -2.19
C PRO A 88 10.27 8.09 -1.37
N LEU A 89 8.97 7.79 -1.26
CA LEU A 89 8.48 6.66 -0.49
C LEU A 89 8.92 5.33 -1.12
N ALA A 90 8.68 5.16 -2.43
CA ALA A 90 9.07 3.94 -3.14
C ALA A 90 10.59 3.73 -3.09
N ARG A 91 11.39 4.80 -3.25
CA ARG A 91 12.86 4.73 -3.08
C ARG A 91 13.24 4.25 -1.68
N GLN A 92 12.66 4.83 -0.64
CA GLN A 92 12.93 4.42 0.75
C GLN A 92 12.55 2.96 1.01
N VAL A 93 11.47 2.47 0.40
CA VAL A 93 11.06 1.06 0.50
C VAL A 93 12.10 0.15 -0.14
N LEU A 94 12.60 0.48 -1.33
CA LEU A 94 13.66 -0.31 -1.97
C LEU A 94 14.95 -0.30 -1.15
N GLU A 95 15.35 0.85 -0.61
CA GLU A 95 16.49 0.95 0.30
C GLU A 95 16.29 0.10 1.57
N TYR A 96 15.08 0.09 2.13
CA TYR A 96 14.74 -0.73 3.30
C TYR A 96 14.80 -2.23 3.01
N LEU A 97 14.41 -2.63 1.80
CA LEU A 97 14.44 -4.01 1.32
C LEU A 97 15.83 -4.45 0.82
N ASP A 98 16.82 -3.55 0.81
CA ASP A 98 18.15 -3.77 0.20
C ASP A 98 18.05 -4.17 -1.29
N VAL A 99 17.06 -3.61 -1.99
CA VAL A 99 16.81 -3.84 -3.42
C VAL A 99 17.39 -2.66 -4.21
N PRO A 100 18.26 -2.90 -5.20
CA PRO A 100 18.77 -1.83 -6.05
C PRO A 100 17.63 -1.26 -6.91
N VAL A 101 17.61 0.07 -7.05
CA VAL A 101 16.73 0.74 -8.02
C VAL A 101 17.23 0.39 -9.42
N PRO A 102 16.43 -0.27 -10.27
CA PRO A 102 16.83 -0.54 -11.65
C PRO A 102 16.90 0.76 -12.44
N ASP A 103 17.88 0.88 -13.33
CA ASP A 103 17.90 1.94 -14.35
C ASP A 103 16.89 1.64 -15.49
N GLU A 104 16.63 2.62 -16.36
CA GLU A 104 15.63 2.49 -17.45
C GLU A 104 15.87 1.29 -18.36
N ASP A 105 17.12 1.08 -18.80
CA ASP A 105 17.51 -0.06 -19.63
C ASP A 105 17.30 -1.41 -18.91
N GLU A 106 17.46 -1.46 -17.58
CA GLU A 106 17.26 -2.68 -16.80
C GLU A 106 15.77 -2.97 -16.64
N LEU A 107 14.96 -1.94 -16.39
CA LEU A 107 13.51 -2.07 -16.27
C LEU A 107 12.89 -2.54 -17.59
N GLU A 108 13.28 -1.95 -18.72
CA GLU A 108 12.83 -2.35 -20.05
C GLU A 108 13.21 -3.82 -20.36
N ALA A 109 14.40 -4.24 -19.96
CA ALA A 109 14.85 -5.62 -20.11
C ALA A 109 14.08 -6.62 -19.22
N ILE A 110 13.64 -6.20 -18.04
CA ILE A 110 12.82 -7.02 -17.14
C ILE A 110 11.39 -7.15 -17.68
N LEU A 111 10.80 -6.03 -18.11
CA LEU A 111 9.41 -5.95 -18.56
C LEU A 111 9.20 -6.59 -19.94
N GLN A 112 10.21 -6.71 -20.80
CA GLN A 112 10.07 -7.34 -22.13
C GLN A 112 8.88 -6.81 -22.96
N ASP A 113 8.68 -5.48 -22.98
CA ASP A 113 7.52 -4.81 -23.60
C ASP A 113 6.15 -5.09 -22.94
N GLU A 114 6.10 -5.71 -21.76
CA GLU A 114 4.87 -5.87 -20.96
C GLU A 114 4.59 -4.60 -20.16
N GLU A 115 3.38 -4.06 -20.29
CA GLU A 115 2.87 -2.97 -19.44
C GLU A 115 2.32 -3.61 -18.15
N THR A 116 3.19 -3.86 -17.18
CA THR A 116 2.81 -4.40 -15.87
C THR A 116 3.65 -3.75 -14.76
N ALA A 117 3.06 -3.66 -13.56
CA ALA A 117 3.77 -3.19 -12.39
C ALA A 117 4.69 -4.30 -11.84
N LEU A 118 5.86 -3.91 -11.35
CA LEU A 118 6.82 -4.84 -10.76
C LEU A 118 6.82 -4.73 -9.24
N PRO A 119 6.14 -5.64 -8.52
CA PRO A 119 6.11 -5.59 -7.08
C PRO A 119 7.45 -5.98 -6.46
N ALA A 120 7.73 -5.41 -5.29
CA ALA A 120 8.90 -5.73 -4.48
C ALA A 120 8.55 -5.90 -3.00
N GLY A 121 9.39 -6.65 -2.29
CA GLY A 121 9.21 -6.94 -0.87
C GLY A 121 8.46 -8.23 -0.62
N ASP A 122 7.66 -8.27 0.44
CA ASP A 122 7.01 -9.49 0.89
C ASP A 122 5.60 -9.65 0.28
N LEU A 123 5.48 -10.48 -0.75
CA LEU A 123 4.19 -10.81 -1.35
C LEU A 123 3.29 -11.66 -0.42
N SER A 124 3.85 -12.25 0.63
CA SER A 124 3.14 -13.08 1.60
C SER A 124 2.72 -12.29 2.86
N ILE A 125 2.88 -10.96 2.87
CA ILE A 125 2.58 -10.05 3.99
C ILE A 125 1.16 -10.22 4.57
N PHE A 126 0.22 -10.73 3.79
CA PHE A 126 -1.18 -10.98 4.19
C PHE A 126 -1.60 -12.46 4.18
N ALA A 127 -0.65 -13.39 3.99
CA ALA A 127 -0.94 -14.82 3.81
C ALA A 127 -1.64 -15.45 5.02
N ASP A 128 -1.27 -15.08 6.24
CA ASP A 128 -1.93 -15.56 7.47
C ASP A 128 -3.31 -14.94 7.71
N LEU A 129 -3.62 -13.82 7.05
CA LEU A 129 -4.93 -13.18 7.05
C LEU A 129 -5.83 -13.68 5.91
N GLY A 130 -5.28 -14.55 5.04
CA GLY A 130 -6.00 -15.28 4.03
C GLY A 130 -5.88 -14.74 2.61
N LEU A 131 -5.01 -13.76 2.34
CA LEU A 131 -4.65 -13.32 0.99
C LEU A 131 -3.25 -13.84 0.65
N ASP A 132 -3.15 -14.76 -0.30
CA ASP A 132 -1.86 -15.38 -0.65
C ASP A 132 -1.04 -14.56 -1.64
N GLU A 133 0.23 -14.96 -1.81
CA GLU A 133 1.20 -14.30 -2.71
C GLU A 133 0.72 -14.23 -4.16
N MET A 134 0.02 -15.25 -4.66
CA MET A 134 -0.46 -15.26 -6.03
C MET A 134 -1.61 -14.27 -6.21
N GLU A 135 -2.57 -14.25 -5.27
CA GLU A 135 -3.65 -13.27 -5.28
C GLU A 135 -3.10 -11.83 -5.18
N LEU A 136 -2.15 -11.57 -4.27
CA LEU A 136 -1.57 -10.24 -4.12
C LEU A 136 -0.77 -9.82 -5.36
N GLY A 137 0.03 -10.73 -5.94
CA GLY A 137 0.80 -10.46 -7.15
C GLY A 137 -0.07 -10.14 -8.36
N VAL A 138 -1.22 -10.83 -8.50
CA VAL A 138 -2.20 -10.51 -9.56
C VAL A 138 -2.81 -9.14 -9.35
N LEU A 139 -3.22 -8.81 -8.11
CA LEU A 139 -3.80 -7.50 -7.80
C LEU A 139 -2.79 -6.35 -8.00
N SER A 140 -1.52 -6.55 -7.61
CA SER A 140 -0.50 -5.51 -7.74
C SER A 140 0.03 -5.34 -9.16
N GLY A 141 0.03 -6.41 -9.97
CA GLY A 141 0.51 -6.37 -11.35
C GLY A 141 -0.51 -5.83 -12.36
N ASP A 142 -1.75 -5.60 -11.93
CA ASP A 142 -2.84 -5.08 -12.75
C ASP A 142 -2.78 -3.55 -12.81
N ILE A 143 -2.22 -3.02 -13.90
CA ILE A 143 -2.05 -1.58 -14.13
C ILE A 143 -3.36 -0.87 -14.52
N ASP A 144 -4.42 -1.62 -14.81
CA ASP A 144 -5.74 -1.04 -15.09
C ASP A 144 -6.48 -0.68 -13.79
N LEU A 145 -5.99 -1.14 -12.63
CA LEU A 145 -6.57 -0.86 -11.33
C LEU A 145 -5.86 0.31 -10.64
N LEU A 146 -6.65 1.20 -10.04
CA LEU A 146 -6.11 2.24 -9.20
C LEU A 146 -5.57 1.66 -7.90
N PRO A 147 -4.52 2.26 -7.30
CA PRO A 147 -3.98 1.85 -6.01
C PRO A 147 -5.04 1.70 -4.92
N GLU A 148 -6.01 2.61 -4.88
CA GLU A 148 -7.13 2.59 -3.93
C GLU A 148 -8.10 1.41 -4.14
N ASP A 149 -8.34 1.01 -5.39
CA ASP A 149 -9.19 -0.14 -5.72
C ASP A 149 -8.52 -1.45 -5.30
N VAL A 150 -7.20 -1.54 -5.49
CA VAL A 150 -6.40 -2.67 -5.02
C VAL A 150 -6.44 -2.74 -3.49
N LEU A 151 -6.20 -1.63 -2.80
CA LEU A 151 -6.26 -1.56 -1.33
C LEU A 151 -7.65 -1.88 -0.78
N SER A 152 -8.72 -1.44 -1.44
CA SER A 152 -10.11 -1.78 -1.10
C SER A 152 -10.37 -3.29 -1.25
N SER A 153 -9.84 -3.89 -2.32
CA SER A 153 -9.92 -5.34 -2.54
C SER A 153 -9.17 -6.13 -1.46
N ILE A 154 -7.99 -5.66 -1.05
CA ILE A 154 -7.23 -6.20 0.09
C ILE A 154 -8.06 -6.07 1.38
N ALA A 155 -8.63 -4.90 1.66
CA ALA A 155 -9.45 -4.68 2.84
C ALA A 155 -10.66 -5.63 2.91
N ALA A 156 -11.31 -5.87 1.78
CA ALA A 156 -12.40 -6.86 1.65
C ALA A 156 -11.94 -8.28 1.93
N ARG A 157 -10.78 -8.66 1.40
CA ARG A 157 -10.24 -10.01 1.60
C ARG A 157 -9.85 -10.28 3.05
N LEU A 158 -9.32 -9.27 3.74
CA LEU A 158 -8.85 -9.37 5.13
C LEU A 158 -9.97 -9.09 6.17
N GLY A 159 -11.14 -8.62 5.71
CA GLY A 159 -12.33 -8.44 6.54
C GLY A 159 -12.41 -7.10 7.27
N PHE A 160 -11.75 -6.06 6.76
CA PHE A 160 -11.79 -4.70 7.32
C PHE A 160 -12.28 -3.63 6.31
N SER A 161 -13.08 -4.01 5.31
CA SER A 161 -13.69 -3.05 4.37
C SER A 161 -14.40 -1.90 5.05
N GLU A 162 -15.31 -2.17 5.99
CA GLU A 162 -16.11 -1.12 6.61
C GLU A 162 -15.27 -0.08 7.39
N PRO A 163 -14.28 -0.49 8.21
CA PRO A 163 -13.29 0.44 8.77
C PRO A 163 -12.53 1.23 7.71
N PHE A 164 -12.05 0.56 6.65
CA PHE A 164 -11.28 1.18 5.58
C PHE A 164 -12.10 2.24 4.83
N GLU A 165 -13.29 1.89 4.38
CA GLU A 165 -14.23 2.79 3.70
C GLU A 165 -14.58 3.99 4.58
N ARG A 166 -14.75 3.79 5.89
CA ARG A 166 -15.00 4.88 6.85
C ARG A 166 -13.80 5.84 6.96
N ALA A 167 -12.58 5.30 6.99
CA ALA A 167 -11.36 6.10 7.06
C ALA A 167 -11.19 6.95 5.80
N ILE A 168 -11.38 6.33 4.64
CA ILE A 168 -11.43 6.97 3.32
C ILE A 168 -12.50 8.08 3.34
N ASP A 169 -13.78 7.77 3.58
CA ASP A 169 -14.91 8.72 3.54
C ASP A 169 -14.70 9.94 4.45
N SER A 170 -13.99 9.79 5.58
CA SER A 170 -13.66 10.92 6.46
C SER A 170 -12.78 12.00 5.82
N VAL A 171 -12.09 11.69 4.71
CA VAL A 171 -11.28 12.63 3.92
C VAL A 171 -12.06 13.20 2.75
N PHE A 172 -13.00 12.42 2.19
CA PHE A 172 -13.84 12.82 1.04
C PHE A 172 -15.14 13.55 1.46
N GLY A 173 -15.50 13.53 2.74
CA GLY A 173 -16.76 14.06 3.30
C GLY A 173 -16.75 15.51 3.81
#